data_AF-A0A7Y9LRV0-F1
#
_entry.id   AF-A0A7Y9LRV0-F1
#
_cell.length_a   1.000
_cell.length_b   1.000
_cell.length_c   1.000
_cell.angle_alpha   90.00
_cell.angle_beta   90.00
_cell.angle_gamma   90.00
#
_symmetry.space_group_name_H-M   'P 1'
#
loop_
_entity.id
_entity.type
_entity.pdbx_description
1 polymer ?
#
loop_
_entity_poly.entity_id
_entity_poly.type
_entity_poly.pdbx_seq_one_letter_code
_entity_poly.pdbx_strand_id
1 'polypeptide(L)'
;MAVQAKSKEFAELRPDVAFSVLTLFNQPNVPDIRDHLLTQDVILVEGGSVANLMAVWRVHGVDKVMRECWQNGVVLAGASAGSICWHTGGPTDSFGDTLAPFDQGLGLLPFSNGVHDDFRDQPRKEAYRGMVASKTLGGGYATEDGVGLHYVGTKMNEAVSIRAGARAWTVQPTSDCGYLEEAITPRLI
;
A
#
# COMPACT_ATOMS: atom_id res chain seq x y z
N MET A 1 -15.52 4.84 15.39
CA MET A 1 -15.21 3.56 16.08
C MET A 1 -13.79 3.06 15.78
N ALA A 2 -13.39 2.80 14.52
CA ALA A 2 -12.04 2.30 14.22
C ALA A 2 -10.89 3.26 14.60
N VAL A 3 -11.01 4.56 14.28
CA VAL A 3 -10.00 5.57 14.65
C VAL A 3 -9.81 5.67 16.16
N GLN A 4 -10.91 5.71 16.92
CA GLN A 4 -10.87 5.79 18.39
C GLN A 4 -10.24 4.55 19.02
N ALA A 5 -10.49 3.36 18.45
CA ALA A 5 -9.88 2.13 18.91
C ALA A 5 -8.35 2.15 18.73
N LYS A 6 -7.86 2.58 17.55
CA LYS A 6 -6.41 2.74 17.30
C LYS A 6 -5.77 3.81 18.18
N SER A 7 -6.42 4.96 18.36
CA SER A 7 -5.93 5.99 19.28
C SER A 7 -5.74 5.43 20.69
N LYS A 8 -6.70 4.62 21.16
CA LYS A 8 -6.64 3.99 22.47
C LYS A 8 -5.50 2.97 22.54
N GLU A 9 -5.37 2.12 21.54
CA GLU A 9 -4.31 1.11 21.45
C GLU A 9 -2.91 1.74 21.52
N PHE A 10 -2.65 2.79 20.73
CA PHE A 10 -1.36 3.50 20.78
C PHE A 10 -1.13 4.16 22.14
N ALA A 11 -2.15 4.80 22.72
CA ALA A 11 -2.02 5.42 24.05
C ALA A 11 -1.71 4.40 25.16
N GLU A 12 -2.28 3.19 25.08
CA GLU A 12 -2.11 2.14 26.10
C GLU A 12 -0.83 1.31 25.89
N LEU A 13 -0.51 0.94 24.66
CA LEU A 13 0.56 0.00 24.35
C LEU A 13 1.86 0.66 23.92
N ARG A 14 1.79 1.89 23.40
CA ARG A 14 2.92 2.64 22.82
C ARG A 14 2.90 4.11 23.25
N PRO A 15 2.99 4.39 24.57
CA PRO A 15 2.99 5.77 25.07
C PRO A 15 4.21 6.58 24.59
N ASP A 16 5.23 5.91 24.05
CA ASP A 16 6.38 6.51 23.38
C ASP A 16 6.06 7.09 21.99
N VAL A 17 4.89 6.78 21.42
CA VAL A 17 4.44 7.26 20.12
C VAL A 17 3.48 8.43 20.27
N ALA A 18 3.85 9.59 19.69
CA ALA A 18 2.95 10.73 19.53
C ALA A 18 1.93 10.45 18.40
N PHE A 19 0.81 9.80 18.73
CA PHE A 19 -0.18 9.41 17.74
C PHE A 19 -1.15 10.54 17.37
N SER A 20 -1.30 10.80 16.08
CA SER A 20 -2.32 11.69 15.51
C SER A 20 -3.01 11.04 14.31
N VAL A 21 -4.17 11.58 13.93
CA VAL A 21 -4.96 11.07 12.79
C VAL A 21 -5.36 12.23 11.91
N LEU A 22 -5.11 12.10 10.61
CA LEU A 22 -5.66 12.99 9.59
C LEU A 22 -6.99 12.42 9.09
N THR A 23 -8.08 13.18 9.22
CA THR A 23 -9.39 12.84 8.67
C THR A 23 -9.77 13.81 7.57
N LEU A 24 -10.33 13.32 6.45
CA LEU A 24 -10.65 14.14 5.27
C LEU A 24 -12.13 14.13 4.87
N PHE A 25 -12.98 13.29 5.47
CA PHE A 25 -14.35 13.07 4.97
C PHE A 25 -15.37 14.15 5.35
N ASN A 26 -15.33 14.68 6.58
CA ASN A 26 -16.18 15.81 6.95
C ASN A 26 -15.48 17.12 6.59
N GLN A 27 -14.32 17.31 7.19
CA GLN A 27 -13.37 18.38 6.92
C GLN A 27 -12.00 17.90 7.40
N PRO A 28 -10.89 18.43 6.86
CA PRO A 28 -9.58 18.30 7.50
C PRO A 28 -9.69 18.67 8.98
N ASN A 29 -9.25 17.78 9.87
CA ASN A 29 -9.25 18.01 11.31
C ASN A 29 -7.99 18.73 11.81
N VAL A 30 -7.13 19.16 10.89
CA VAL A 30 -5.90 19.91 11.14
C VAL A 30 -5.94 21.21 10.33
N PRO A 31 -5.40 22.32 10.85
CA PRO A 31 -5.42 23.61 10.18
C PRO A 31 -4.55 23.64 8.92
N ASP A 32 -3.42 22.92 8.94
CA ASP A 32 -2.50 22.77 7.81
C ASP A 32 -2.15 21.29 7.64
N ILE A 33 -2.62 20.68 6.55
CA ILE A 33 -2.36 19.27 6.25
C ILE A 33 -0.89 19.05 5.92
N ARG A 34 -0.24 19.98 5.22
CA ARG A 34 1.14 19.83 4.79
C ARG A 34 2.08 19.86 5.99
N ASP A 35 1.93 20.86 6.85
CA ASP A 35 2.74 20.98 8.07
C ASP A 35 2.52 19.79 9.01
N HIS A 36 1.25 19.37 9.18
CA HIS A 36 0.93 18.21 9.99
C HIS A 36 1.63 16.93 9.51
N LEU A 37 1.62 16.67 8.20
CA LEU A 37 2.20 15.44 7.64
C LEU A 37 3.74 15.49 7.61
N LEU A 38 4.34 16.64 7.29
CA LEU A 38 5.81 16.79 7.22
C LEU A 38 6.51 16.69 8.58
N THR A 39 5.78 16.91 9.68
CA THR A 39 6.30 16.79 11.03
C THR A 39 6.24 15.37 11.59
N GLN A 40 5.68 14.40 10.85
CA GLN A 40 5.60 13.01 11.28
C GLN A 40 6.88 12.25 10.93
N ASP A 41 7.31 11.34 11.80
CA ASP A 41 8.38 10.38 11.49
C ASP A 41 7.87 9.25 10.57
N VAL A 42 6.61 8.83 10.77
CA VAL A 42 5.96 7.73 10.06
C VAL A 42 4.53 8.12 9.71
N ILE A 43 4.12 7.86 8.47
CA ILE A 43 2.73 7.95 8.02
C ILE A 43 2.23 6.55 7.69
N LEU A 44 1.18 6.11 8.39
CA LEU A 44 0.55 4.82 8.20
C LEU A 44 -0.81 4.97 7.51
N VAL A 45 -0.98 4.32 6.37
CA VAL A 45 -2.24 4.29 5.61
C VAL A 45 -2.82 2.89 5.63
N GLU A 46 -4.04 2.78 6.15
CA GLU A 46 -4.74 1.51 6.28
C GLU A 46 -5.44 1.07 4.99
N GLY A 47 -6.00 -0.14 5.03
CA GLY A 47 -6.81 -0.69 3.96
C GLY A 47 -8.14 0.05 3.75
N GLY A 48 -8.87 -0.37 2.71
CA GLY A 48 -10.13 0.23 2.28
C GLY A 48 -10.21 0.28 0.76
N SER A 49 -10.87 1.31 0.22
CA SER A 49 -10.90 1.55 -1.22
C SER A 49 -9.74 2.44 -1.65
N VAL A 50 -8.80 1.90 -2.44
CA VAL A 50 -7.68 2.68 -3.01
C VAL A 50 -8.19 3.75 -3.99
N ALA A 51 -9.29 3.47 -4.69
CA ALA A 51 -9.93 4.44 -5.58
C ALA A 51 -10.46 5.65 -4.79
N ASN A 52 -11.17 5.40 -3.69
CA ASN A 52 -11.68 6.48 -2.83
C ASN A 52 -10.54 7.24 -2.16
N LEU A 53 -9.53 6.53 -1.65
CA LEU A 53 -8.35 7.14 -1.04
C LEU A 53 -7.69 8.12 -2.02
N MET A 54 -7.39 7.68 -3.24
CA MET A 54 -6.74 8.51 -4.25
C MET A 54 -7.61 9.66 -4.76
N ALA A 55 -8.93 9.46 -4.89
CA ALA A 55 -9.85 10.52 -5.24
C ALA A 55 -9.87 11.63 -4.18
N VAL A 56 -10.06 11.27 -2.91
CA VAL A 56 -10.10 12.22 -1.80
C VAL A 56 -8.76 12.93 -1.64
N TRP A 57 -7.65 12.19 -1.70
CA TRP A 57 -6.31 12.79 -1.55
C TRP A 57 -6.01 13.81 -2.62
N ARG A 58 -6.34 13.53 -3.89
CA ARG A 58 -6.14 14.49 -4.99
C ARG A 58 -6.99 15.74 -4.83
N VAL A 59 -8.24 15.61 -4.36
CA VAL A 59 -9.10 16.77 -4.06
C VAL A 59 -8.49 17.67 -2.99
N HIS A 60 -7.85 17.08 -1.97
CA HIS A 60 -7.22 17.81 -0.87
C HIS A 60 -5.73 18.12 -1.08
N GLY A 61 -5.15 17.76 -2.24
CA GLY A 61 -3.72 17.94 -2.54
C GLY A 61 -2.76 17.08 -1.70
N VAL A 62 -3.28 16.07 -0.99
CA VAL A 62 -2.50 15.17 -0.12
C VAL A 62 -1.53 14.31 -0.93
N ASP A 63 -1.88 13.98 -2.17
CA ASP A 63 -1.01 13.26 -3.10
C ASP A 63 0.35 13.95 -3.31
N LYS A 64 0.35 15.28 -3.43
CA LYS A 64 1.56 16.09 -3.55
C LYS A 64 2.33 16.16 -2.24
N VAL A 65 1.63 16.35 -1.13
CA VAL A 65 2.23 16.38 0.21
C VAL A 65 2.91 15.05 0.55
N MET A 66 2.32 13.91 0.21
CA MET A 66 2.93 12.61 0.47
C MET A 66 4.23 12.40 -0.30
N ARG A 67 4.32 12.88 -1.54
CA ARG A 67 5.59 12.88 -2.29
C ARG A 67 6.64 13.74 -1.60
N GLU A 68 6.25 14.90 -1.08
CA GLU A 68 7.14 15.77 -0.33
C GLU A 68 7.60 15.13 0.98
N CYS A 69 6.70 14.49 1.73
CA CYS A 69 7.02 13.74 2.94
C CYS A 69 8.07 12.66 2.65
N TRP A 70 7.85 11.86 1.60
CA TRP A 70 8.79 10.83 1.16
C TRP A 70 10.17 11.41 0.80
N GLN A 71 10.21 12.52 0.08
CA GLN A 71 11.46 13.21 -0.29
C GLN A 71 12.20 13.81 0.90
N ASN A 72 11.48 14.14 1.98
CA ASN A 72 12.05 14.67 3.23
C ASN A 72 12.35 13.57 4.26
N GLY A 73 12.22 12.28 3.89
CA GLY A 73 12.63 11.15 4.74
C GLY A 73 11.57 10.63 5.70
N VAL A 74 10.32 11.10 5.59
CA VAL A 74 9.20 10.50 6.34
C VAL A 74 8.97 9.07 5.83
N VAL A 75 8.87 8.12 6.76
CA VAL A 75 8.62 6.72 6.41
C VAL A 75 7.14 6.56 6.04
N LEU A 76 6.87 6.15 4.81
CA LEU A 76 5.52 5.85 4.34
C LEU A 76 5.26 4.35 4.47
N ALA A 77 4.21 4.00 5.21
CA ALA A 77 3.79 2.62 5.44
C ALA A 77 2.31 2.47 5.11
N GLY A 78 1.91 1.26 4.73
CA GLY A 78 0.50 0.97 4.56
C GLY A 78 0.20 -0.49 4.23
N ALA A 79 -1.02 -0.91 4.57
CA ALA A 79 -1.53 -2.25 4.32
C ALA A 79 -2.63 -2.19 3.25
N SER A 80 -2.75 -3.26 2.45
CA SER A 80 -3.82 -3.39 1.45
C SER A 80 -3.87 -2.17 0.50
N ALA A 81 -5.00 -1.47 0.39
CA ALA A 81 -5.14 -0.22 -0.37
C ALA A 81 -4.08 0.84 -0.03
N GLY A 82 -3.69 0.96 1.24
CA GLY A 82 -2.61 1.84 1.67
C GLY A 82 -1.23 1.39 1.17
N SER A 83 -1.03 0.11 0.87
CA SER A 83 0.18 -0.38 0.20
C SER A 83 0.14 -0.12 -1.31
N ILE A 84 -1.02 -0.33 -1.94
CA ILE A 84 -1.23 -0.10 -3.38
C ILE A 84 -1.03 1.38 -3.73
N CYS A 85 -1.45 2.32 -2.88
CA CYS A 85 -1.40 3.75 -3.22
C CYS A 85 0.02 4.30 -3.41
N TRP A 86 1.05 3.71 -2.80
CA TRP A 86 2.45 4.12 -2.97
C TRP A 86 3.04 3.70 -4.32
N HIS A 87 2.47 2.65 -4.91
CA HIS A 87 2.90 2.02 -6.15
C HIS A 87 2.25 2.69 -7.37
N THR A 88 2.55 2.20 -8.58
CA THR A 88 1.80 2.63 -9.77
C THR A 88 0.35 2.19 -9.67
N GLY A 89 0.09 1.05 -9.02
CA GLY A 89 -1.25 0.51 -8.79
C GLY A 89 -1.24 -0.99 -8.54
N GLY A 90 -2.37 -1.66 -8.74
CA GLY A 90 -2.57 -3.07 -8.41
C GLY A 90 -4.00 -3.56 -8.69
N PRO A 91 -4.30 -4.85 -8.51
CA PRO A 91 -5.67 -5.35 -8.56
C PRO A 91 -6.47 -4.80 -7.37
N THR A 92 -7.73 -4.43 -7.62
CA THR A 92 -8.59 -3.84 -6.58
C THR A 92 -10.05 -4.26 -6.73
N ASP A 93 -10.72 -4.39 -5.60
CA ASP A 93 -12.17 -4.56 -5.44
C ASP A 93 -12.87 -3.23 -5.10
N SER A 94 -12.18 -2.10 -5.26
CA SER A 94 -12.74 -0.76 -5.00
C SER A 94 -13.98 -0.42 -5.83
N PHE A 95 -14.25 -1.16 -6.90
CA PHE A 95 -15.37 -0.94 -7.84
C PHE A 95 -16.43 -2.06 -7.79
N GLY A 96 -16.27 -3.05 -6.90
CA GLY A 96 -17.17 -4.20 -6.76
C GLY A 96 -16.41 -5.50 -6.49
N ASP A 97 -17.14 -6.60 -6.32
CA ASP A 97 -16.58 -7.90 -5.90
C ASP A 97 -15.60 -8.50 -6.92
N THR A 98 -15.73 -8.11 -8.20
CA THR A 98 -14.79 -8.50 -9.25
C THR A 98 -13.58 -7.58 -9.25
N LEU A 99 -12.38 -8.17 -9.19
CA LEU A 99 -11.13 -7.42 -9.23
C LEU A 99 -10.95 -6.69 -10.56
N ALA A 100 -10.72 -5.39 -10.48
CA ALA A 100 -10.38 -4.51 -11.58
C ALA A 100 -8.91 -4.05 -11.47
N PRO A 101 -8.26 -3.71 -12.59
CA PRO A 101 -6.96 -3.05 -12.53
C PRO A 101 -7.13 -1.62 -11.99
N PHE A 102 -6.21 -1.20 -11.14
CA PHE A 102 -6.05 0.18 -10.74
C PHE A 102 -4.64 0.63 -11.06
N ASP A 103 -4.48 1.74 -11.77
CA ASP A 103 -3.19 2.29 -12.23
C ASP A 103 -3.00 3.77 -11.85
N GLN A 104 -3.89 4.27 -10.98
CA GLN A 104 -3.90 5.66 -10.53
C GLN A 104 -3.32 5.79 -9.11
N GLY A 105 -2.28 5.01 -8.78
CA GLY A 105 -1.52 5.21 -7.55
C GLY A 105 -0.67 6.49 -7.58
N LEU A 106 0.11 6.74 -6.53
CA LEU A 106 1.05 7.86 -6.48
C LEU A 106 2.30 7.62 -7.34
N GLY A 107 2.59 6.36 -7.67
CA GLY A 107 3.78 6.00 -8.46
C GLY A 107 5.08 6.47 -7.82
N LEU A 108 5.16 6.48 -6.48
CA LEU A 108 6.44 6.68 -5.79
C LEU A 108 7.35 5.48 -6.06
N LEU A 109 6.75 4.29 -6.03
CA LEU A 109 7.38 3.03 -6.42
C LEU A 109 6.95 2.67 -7.86
N PRO A 110 7.89 2.41 -8.78
CA PRO A 110 7.61 2.19 -10.20
C PRO A 110 7.17 0.76 -10.52
N PHE A 111 6.46 0.12 -9.59
CA PHE A 111 6.04 -1.27 -9.67
C PHE A 111 4.54 -1.35 -9.41
N SER A 112 3.87 -2.36 -9.95
CA SER A 112 2.54 -2.74 -9.48
C SER A 112 2.64 -3.55 -8.18
N ASN A 113 1.54 -3.63 -7.43
CA ASN A 113 1.49 -4.28 -6.13
C ASN A 113 0.23 -5.14 -5.97
N GLY A 114 0.40 -6.45 -5.97
CA GLY A 114 -0.60 -7.44 -5.56
C GLY A 114 -0.58 -7.64 -4.05
N VAL A 115 -1.75 -7.49 -3.41
CA VAL A 115 -1.92 -7.68 -1.97
C VAL A 115 -2.91 -8.80 -1.69
N HIS A 116 -2.75 -9.46 -0.54
CA HIS A 116 -3.59 -10.56 -0.10
C HIS A 116 -3.52 -11.77 -1.05
N ASP A 117 -2.29 -12.16 -1.43
CA ASP A 117 -2.07 -13.22 -2.42
C ASP A 117 -2.55 -14.62 -1.96
N ASP A 118 -2.64 -14.84 -0.64
CA ASP A 118 -3.15 -16.05 0.00
C ASP A 118 -4.65 -16.00 0.30
N PHE A 119 -5.35 -14.94 -0.11
CA PHE A 119 -6.76 -14.77 0.20
C PHE A 119 -7.63 -15.74 -0.60
N ARG A 120 -8.37 -16.60 0.11
CA ARG A 120 -9.14 -17.68 -0.51
C ARG A 120 -10.50 -17.28 -1.04
N ASP A 121 -11.08 -16.19 -0.52
CA ASP A 121 -12.45 -15.80 -0.85
C ASP A 121 -12.51 -14.93 -2.13
N GLN A 122 -11.36 -14.58 -2.71
CA GLN A 122 -11.26 -13.83 -3.95
C GLN A 122 -9.98 -14.20 -4.71
N PRO A 123 -10.01 -14.40 -6.05
CA PRO A 123 -8.87 -14.89 -6.83
C PRO A 123 -7.81 -13.80 -7.10
N ARG A 124 -7.27 -13.19 -6.03
CA ARG A 124 -6.33 -12.07 -6.11
C ARG A 124 -5.02 -12.45 -6.79
N LYS A 125 -4.52 -13.65 -6.47
CA LYS A 125 -3.32 -14.19 -7.09
C LYS A 125 -3.47 -14.28 -8.61
N GLU A 126 -4.45 -15.03 -9.08
CA GLU A 126 -4.69 -15.28 -10.51
C GLU A 126 -5.01 -13.98 -11.25
N ALA A 127 -5.83 -13.10 -10.66
CA ALA A 127 -6.19 -11.83 -11.26
C ALA A 127 -4.96 -10.93 -11.48
N TYR A 128 -4.08 -10.82 -10.49
CA TYR A 128 -2.87 -10.01 -10.62
C TYR A 128 -1.96 -10.55 -11.74
N ARG A 129 -1.69 -11.85 -11.74
CA ARG A 129 -0.84 -12.50 -12.75
C ARG A 129 -1.43 -12.34 -14.15
N GLY A 130 -2.75 -12.49 -14.28
CA GLY A 130 -3.47 -12.25 -15.52
C GLY A 130 -3.30 -10.82 -16.03
N MET A 131 -3.45 -9.82 -15.16
CA MET A 131 -3.28 -8.40 -15.50
C MET A 131 -1.83 -8.05 -15.89
N VAL A 132 -0.83 -8.68 -15.26
CA VAL A 132 0.57 -8.52 -15.66
C VAL A 132 0.83 -9.19 -17.01
N ALA A 133 0.32 -10.41 -17.22
CA ALA A 133 0.46 -11.14 -18.47
C ALA A 133 -0.16 -10.41 -19.67
N SER A 134 -1.35 -9.83 -19.48
CA SER A 134 -2.01 -8.98 -20.48
C SER A 134 -1.39 -7.60 -20.63
N LYS A 135 -0.41 -7.23 -19.79
CA LYS A 135 0.22 -5.90 -19.69
C LYS A 135 -0.78 -4.78 -19.36
N THR A 136 -1.93 -5.12 -18.78
CA THR A 136 -2.88 -4.17 -18.23
C THR A 136 -2.32 -3.49 -16.97
N LEU A 137 -1.51 -4.22 -16.21
CA LEU A 137 -0.64 -3.68 -15.17
C LEU A 137 0.82 -3.94 -15.54
N GLY A 138 1.73 -3.04 -15.11
CA GLY A 138 3.16 -3.29 -15.19
C GLY A 138 3.61 -4.42 -14.26
N GLY A 139 4.84 -4.89 -14.41
CA GLY A 139 5.44 -5.84 -13.47
C GLY A 139 5.64 -5.24 -12.07
N GLY A 140 5.79 -6.09 -11.07
CA GLY A 140 5.94 -5.65 -9.70
C GLY A 140 6.03 -6.78 -8.70
N TYR A 141 5.35 -6.63 -7.56
CA TYR A 141 5.42 -7.55 -6.44
C TYR A 141 4.05 -8.00 -5.99
N ALA A 142 3.99 -9.21 -5.40
CA ALA A 142 2.82 -9.72 -4.70
C ALA A 142 3.18 -10.09 -3.26
N THR A 143 2.22 -9.96 -2.34
CA THR A 143 2.42 -10.27 -0.90
C THR A 143 1.23 -11.03 -0.32
N GLU A 144 1.52 -12.09 0.45
CA GLU A 144 0.55 -12.70 1.35
C GLU A 144 0.29 -11.82 2.57
N ASP A 145 -0.82 -12.10 3.26
CA ASP A 145 -1.15 -11.45 4.51
C ASP A 145 -0.02 -11.59 5.54
N GLY A 146 0.32 -10.49 6.20
CA GLY A 146 1.39 -10.42 7.19
C GLY A 146 2.79 -10.30 6.58
N VAL A 147 2.93 -10.13 5.27
CA VAL A 147 4.21 -9.83 4.60
C VAL A 147 4.30 -8.34 4.27
N GLY A 148 5.45 -7.73 4.57
CA GLY A 148 5.77 -6.35 4.22
C GLY A 148 6.99 -6.27 3.31
N LEU A 149 6.95 -5.36 2.34
CA LEU A 149 8.09 -5.04 1.47
C LEU A 149 8.74 -3.74 1.95
N HIS A 150 10.01 -3.79 2.31
CA HIS A 150 10.78 -2.63 2.73
C HIS A 150 11.57 -2.09 1.55
N TYR A 151 11.30 -0.83 1.19
CA TYR A 151 12.01 -0.10 0.14
C TYR A 151 12.90 0.99 0.73
N VAL A 152 14.09 1.14 0.15
CA VAL A 152 14.98 2.30 0.40
C VAL A 152 15.05 3.10 -0.90
N GLY A 153 14.44 4.29 -0.89
CA GLY A 153 14.08 4.99 -2.12
C GLY A 153 13.11 4.13 -2.93
N THR A 154 13.48 3.77 -4.16
CA THR A 154 12.68 2.87 -5.02
C THR A 154 13.23 1.44 -5.09
N LYS A 155 14.33 1.15 -4.40
CA LYS A 155 14.94 -0.19 -4.41
C LYS A 155 14.30 -1.06 -3.34
N MET A 156 13.73 -2.20 -3.74
CA MET A 156 13.28 -3.23 -2.79
C MET A 156 14.50 -3.78 -2.04
N ASN A 157 14.55 -3.55 -0.73
CA ASN A 157 15.68 -3.91 0.13
C ASN A 157 15.49 -5.31 0.73
N GLU A 158 14.33 -5.56 1.34
CA GLU A 158 13.99 -6.88 1.89
C GLU A 158 12.47 -7.07 1.98
N ALA A 159 12.04 -8.32 2.09
CA ALA A 159 10.71 -8.68 2.57
C ALA A 159 10.79 -9.15 4.02
N VAL A 160 9.85 -8.74 4.85
CA VAL A 160 9.70 -9.17 6.25
C VAL A 160 8.32 -9.76 6.47
N SER A 161 8.16 -10.63 7.47
CA SER A 161 6.86 -11.18 7.81
C SER A 161 6.68 -11.39 9.30
N ILE A 162 5.45 -11.20 9.76
CA ILE A 162 4.98 -11.60 11.11
C ILE A 162 4.39 -13.02 11.12
N ARG A 163 4.30 -13.70 9.97
CA ARG A 163 3.73 -15.04 9.82
C ARG A 163 4.79 -16.00 9.27
N ALA A 164 5.09 -17.04 10.04
CA ALA A 164 6.00 -18.08 9.59
C ALA A 164 5.48 -18.75 8.31
N GLY A 165 6.34 -18.86 7.31
CA GLY A 165 6.02 -19.52 6.03
C GLY A 165 5.32 -18.63 5.00
N ALA A 166 4.89 -17.41 5.36
CA ALA A 166 4.27 -16.50 4.42
C ALA A 166 5.28 -16.03 3.34
N ARG A 167 4.76 -15.65 2.16
CA ARG A 167 5.55 -15.38 0.95
C ARG A 167 5.26 -14.02 0.31
N ALA A 168 6.28 -13.55 -0.40
CA ALA A 168 6.13 -12.51 -1.41
C ALA A 168 6.62 -13.07 -2.76
N TRP A 169 6.33 -12.35 -3.84
CA TRP A 169 6.77 -12.72 -5.18
C TRP A 169 7.17 -11.50 -5.98
N THR A 170 8.16 -11.68 -6.83
CA THR A 170 8.37 -10.82 -8.00
C THR A 170 7.50 -11.34 -9.13
N VAL A 171 6.76 -10.48 -9.84
CA VAL A 171 5.91 -10.87 -10.98
C VAL A 171 6.23 -9.97 -12.16
N GLN A 172 6.64 -10.55 -13.29
CA GLN A 172 7.10 -9.82 -14.48
C GLN A 172 6.37 -10.27 -15.74
N PRO A 173 6.01 -9.35 -16.66
CA PRO A 173 5.43 -9.73 -17.94
C PRO A 173 6.49 -10.36 -18.86
N THR A 174 6.03 -11.27 -19.71
CA THR A 174 6.84 -11.86 -20.79
C THR A 174 6.52 -11.21 -22.14
N SER A 175 7.28 -11.58 -23.17
CA SER A 175 7.02 -11.10 -24.54
C SER A 175 5.75 -11.69 -25.15
N ASP A 176 5.36 -12.91 -24.76
CA ASP A 176 4.29 -13.74 -25.33
C ASP A 176 2.98 -13.68 -24.53
N CYS A 177 2.71 -12.54 -23.88
CA CYS A 177 1.49 -12.32 -23.08
C CYS A 177 1.30 -13.32 -21.93
N GLY A 178 2.39 -13.81 -21.35
CA GLY A 178 2.43 -14.56 -20.08
C GLY A 178 3.15 -13.77 -18.97
N TYR A 179 3.41 -14.42 -17.85
CA TYR A 179 4.17 -13.86 -16.73
C TYR A 179 5.23 -14.84 -16.23
N LEU A 180 6.27 -14.30 -15.61
CA LEU A 180 7.21 -15.04 -14.77
C LEU A 180 7.02 -14.60 -13.32
N GLU A 181 7.07 -15.55 -12.39
CA GLU A 181 7.10 -15.23 -10.97
C GLU A 181 8.26 -15.93 -10.26
N GLU A 182 8.85 -15.23 -9.29
CA GLU A 182 9.90 -15.76 -8.41
C GLU A 182 9.51 -15.52 -6.96
N ALA A 183 9.56 -16.56 -6.14
CA ALA A 183 9.22 -16.48 -4.73
C ALA A 183 10.32 -15.77 -3.93
N ILE A 184 9.92 -14.79 -3.13
CA ILE A 184 10.75 -14.10 -2.15
C ILE A 184 10.43 -14.70 -0.79
N THR A 185 11.46 -15.19 -0.09
CA THR A 185 11.32 -15.66 1.29
C THR A 185 11.50 -14.48 2.24
N PRO A 186 10.45 -14.04 2.97
CA PRO A 186 10.57 -12.95 3.91
C PRO A 186 11.34 -13.39 5.17
N ARG A 187 12.04 -12.46 5.79
CA ARG A 187 12.63 -12.64 7.12
C ARG A 187 11.54 -12.53 8.19
N LEU A 188 11.44 -13.51 9.08
CA LEU A 188 10.50 -13.48 10.20
C LEU A 188 10.91 -12.41 11.23
N ILE A 189 9.94 -11.64 11.73
CA ILE A 189 10.10 -10.60 12.77
C ILE A 189 9.14 -10.79 13.94
#